data_AF-A0A531CWM7-F1
#
_entry.id   AF-A0A531CWM7-F1
#
_cell.length_a   1.000
_cell.length_b   1.000
_cell.length_c   1.000
_cell.angle_alpha   90.00
_cell.angle_beta   90.00
_cell.angle_gamma   90.00
#
_symmetry.space_group_name_H-M   'P 1'
#
loop_
_entity.id
_entity.type
_entity.pdbx_description
1 polymer ?
#
loop_
_entity_poly.entity_id
_entity_poly.type
_entity_poly.pdbx_seq_one_letter_code
_entity_poly.pdbx_strand_id
1 'polypeptide(L)'
;MAADAAEPRTSTVVHLPNGRFAPGNPGRKPGSKNRVSTEAIAAIKDMKDEAIEQLRTKLRRGDWDALSFVLERIVGKGRVVELDGDMSPDTIAAAFSEGLLTPVEAKDIATALARLSEVGEIAELRAKLDELEKRLGGDGEVSR
;
A
#
# COMPACT_ATOMS: atom_id res chain seq x y z
N MET A 1 24.97 8.64 32.58
CA MET A 1 24.19 7.41 32.36
C MET A 1 22.97 7.49 33.25
N ALA A 2 21.85 7.98 32.73
CA ALA A 2 20.57 8.02 33.43
C ALA A 2 19.59 7.16 32.62
N ALA A 3 19.04 6.14 33.26
CA ALA A 3 18.09 5.22 32.65
C ALA A 3 16.74 5.94 32.45
N ASP A 4 16.24 5.82 31.23
CA ASP A 4 14.97 6.34 30.74
C ASP A 4 13.79 5.74 31.53
N ALA A 5 13.17 6.54 32.40
CA ALA A 5 11.99 6.17 33.17
C ALA A 5 10.76 6.35 32.28
N ALA A 6 10.37 5.28 31.59
CA ALA A 6 9.17 5.25 30.76
C ALA A 6 7.93 5.63 31.59
N GLU A 7 7.27 6.72 31.18
CA GLU A 7 6.01 7.18 31.78
C GLU A 7 4.94 6.07 31.78
N PRO A 8 4.21 5.86 32.88
CA PRO A 8 3.18 4.84 32.93
C PRO A 8 2.01 5.27 32.04
N ARG A 9 1.85 4.58 30.91
CA ARG A 9 0.66 4.67 30.05
C ARG A 9 -0.56 4.31 30.90
N THR A 10 -1.26 5.32 31.38
CA THR A 10 -2.41 5.14 32.27
C THR A 10 -3.57 4.60 31.45
N SER A 11 -3.70 3.28 31.41
CA SER A 11 -4.96 2.64 31.06
C SER A 11 -6.01 3.16 32.05
N THR A 12 -7.05 3.85 31.57
CA THR A 12 -8.20 4.28 32.37
C THR A 12 -9.05 3.10 32.87
N VAL A 13 -8.64 1.87 32.56
CA VAL A 13 -9.34 0.65 32.91
C VAL A 13 -8.77 0.09 34.20
N VAL A 14 -9.61 -0.02 35.23
CA VAL A 14 -9.26 -0.62 36.52
C VAL A 14 -9.11 -2.13 36.36
N HIS A 15 -7.93 -2.65 36.70
CA HIS A 15 -7.62 -4.08 36.71
C HIS A 15 -7.68 -4.62 38.14
N LEU A 16 -8.10 -5.87 38.27
CA LEU A 16 -7.93 -6.67 39.48
C LEU A 16 -6.44 -7.03 39.67
N PRO A 17 -5.99 -7.36 40.90
CA PRO A 17 -4.61 -7.77 41.17
C PRO A 17 -4.13 -8.99 40.36
N ASN A 18 -5.06 -9.77 39.81
CA ASN A 18 -4.80 -10.93 38.95
C ASN A 18 -4.72 -10.57 37.44
N GLY A 19 -4.66 -9.28 37.10
CA GLY A 19 -4.57 -8.78 35.74
C GLY A 19 -5.88 -8.78 34.94
N ARG A 20 -6.97 -9.35 35.50
CA ARG A 20 -8.28 -9.33 34.85
C ARG A 20 -8.93 -7.96 34.97
N PHE A 21 -9.81 -7.62 34.03
CA PHE A 21 -10.61 -6.40 34.11
C PHE A 21 -11.60 -6.46 35.28
N ALA A 22 -11.79 -5.32 35.96
CA ALA A 22 -12.77 -5.22 37.04
C ALA A 22 -14.20 -5.53 36.54
N PRO A 23 -15.06 -6.16 37.37
CA PRO A 23 -16.46 -6.38 37.03
C PRO A 23 -17.15 -5.06 36.71
N GLY A 24 -17.88 -4.99 35.59
CA GLY A 24 -18.53 -3.77 35.10
C GLY A 24 -17.76 -3.02 34.00
N ASN A 25 -16.49 -3.37 33.75
CA ASN A 25 -15.74 -2.82 32.62
C ASN A 25 -14.97 -3.94 31.89
N PRO A 26 -15.66 -4.84 31.15
CA PRO A 26 -15.08 -6.06 30.57
C PRO A 26 -14.06 -5.82 29.44
N GLY A 27 -13.55 -4.59 29.32
CA GLY A 27 -12.78 -4.13 28.19
C GLY A 27 -13.61 -4.09 26.92
N ARG A 28 -12.92 -3.89 25.81
CA ARG A 28 -13.52 -3.82 24.49
C ARG A 28 -13.85 -5.23 23.99
N LYS A 29 -15.07 -5.44 23.46
CA LYS A 29 -15.51 -6.74 22.94
C LYS A 29 -14.52 -7.26 21.87
N PRO A 30 -14.03 -8.51 21.98
CA PRO A 30 -13.17 -9.12 20.97
C PRO A 30 -13.82 -9.04 19.59
N GLY A 31 -13.08 -8.56 18.58
CA GLY A 31 -13.58 -8.43 17.21
C GLY A 31 -14.30 -7.12 16.87
N SER A 32 -14.45 -6.20 17.83
CA SER A 32 -14.89 -4.83 17.48
C SER A 32 -13.81 -4.17 16.62
N LYS A 33 -14.07 -4.00 15.32
CA LYS A 33 -13.22 -3.23 14.42
C LYS A 33 -13.39 -1.74 14.75
N ASN A 34 -12.35 -0.93 14.58
CA ASN A 34 -12.50 0.54 14.54
C ASN A 34 -13.35 0.88 13.29
N ARG A 35 -14.67 0.73 13.36
CA ARG A 35 -15.56 1.32 12.37
C ARG A 35 -15.52 2.80 12.64
N VAL A 36 -14.69 3.52 11.88
CA VAL A 36 -14.97 4.93 11.61
C VAL A 36 -16.43 4.95 11.14
N SER A 37 -17.31 5.57 11.92
CA SER A 37 -18.75 5.52 11.63
C SER A 37 -18.98 6.15 10.25
N THR A 38 -19.96 5.63 9.52
CA THR A 38 -20.36 6.22 8.24
C THR A 38 -20.68 7.71 8.39
N GLU A 39 -21.19 8.10 9.55
CA GLU A 39 -21.41 9.50 9.97
C GLU A 39 -20.11 10.30 10.10
N ALA A 40 -19.04 9.73 10.68
CA ALA A 40 -17.73 10.39 10.73
C ALA A 40 -17.14 10.56 9.32
N ILE A 41 -17.35 9.57 8.42
CA ILE A 41 -16.93 9.69 7.02
C ILE A 41 -17.75 10.76 6.28
N ALA A 42 -19.05 10.86 6.55
CA ALA A 42 -19.93 11.90 6.00
C ALA A 42 -19.53 13.30 6.50
N ALA A 43 -19.29 13.46 7.80
CA ALA A 43 -18.81 14.70 8.39
C ALA A 43 -17.46 15.15 7.78
N ILE A 44 -16.52 14.22 7.58
CA ILE A 44 -15.24 14.51 6.91
C ILE A 44 -15.44 14.94 5.44
N LYS A 45 -16.45 14.39 4.75
CA LYS A 45 -16.78 14.78 3.37
C LYS A 45 -17.41 16.17 3.28
N ASP A 46 -18.15 16.59 4.30
CA ASP A 46 -18.81 17.90 4.36
C ASP A 46 -17.87 19.00 4.86
N MET A 47 -16.80 18.65 5.59
CA MET A 47 -15.75 19.58 6.03
C MET A 47 -14.87 20.14 4.91
N LYS A 48 -15.17 19.90 3.63
CA LYS A 48 -14.33 20.33 2.50
C LYS A 48 -14.01 21.82 2.53
N ASP A 49 -15.01 22.66 2.78
CA ASP A 49 -14.84 24.12 2.73
C ASP A 49 -14.09 24.64 3.96
N GLU A 50 -14.45 24.15 5.15
CA GLU A 50 -13.77 24.52 6.41
C GLU A 50 -12.31 24.01 6.44
N ALA A 51 -12.05 22.82 5.92
CA ALA A 51 -10.71 22.26 5.84
C ALA A 51 -9.81 23.08 4.90
N ILE A 52 -10.35 23.55 3.77
CA ILE A 52 -9.64 24.43 2.83
C ILE A 52 -9.34 25.79 3.48
N GLU A 53 -10.27 26.38 4.23
CA GLU A 53 -10.03 27.65 4.93
C GLU A 53 -9.02 27.52 6.08
N GLN A 54 -9.07 26.43 6.85
CA GLN A 54 -8.06 26.14 7.87
C GLN A 54 -6.69 25.96 7.25
N LEU A 55 -6.63 25.27 6.12
CA LEU A 55 -5.39 25.07 5.39
C LEU A 55 -4.83 26.40 4.86
N ARG A 56 -5.67 27.24 4.24
CA ARG A 56 -5.28 28.58 3.78
C ARG A 56 -4.74 29.43 4.94
N THR A 57 -5.36 29.32 6.12
CA THR A 57 -4.91 30.02 7.34
C THR A 57 -3.54 29.53 7.81
N LYS A 58 -3.30 28.21 7.80
CA LYS A 58 -1.99 27.63 8.14
C LYS A 58 -0.91 28.02 7.15
N LEU A 59 -1.20 28.00 5.84
CA LEU A 59 -0.29 28.49 4.80
C LEU A 59 0.08 29.96 5.01
N ARG A 60 -0.90 30.84 5.30
CA ARG A 60 -0.64 32.27 5.57
C ARG A 60 0.23 32.50 6.81
N ARG A 61 0.23 31.57 7.75
CA ARG A 61 1.08 31.59 8.95
C ARG A 61 2.49 31.02 8.72
N GLY A 62 2.79 30.55 7.51
CA GLY A 62 4.10 29.98 7.16
C GLY A 62 4.30 28.54 7.65
N ASP A 63 3.22 27.79 7.87
CA ASP A 63 3.27 26.39 8.29
C ASP A 63 3.60 25.49 7.08
N TRP A 64 4.88 25.14 6.94
CA TRP A 64 5.42 24.33 5.85
C TRP A 64 4.95 22.88 5.86
N ASP A 65 4.55 22.35 7.02
CA ASP A 65 4.01 20.99 7.14
C ASP A 65 2.62 20.91 6.49
N ALA A 66 1.79 21.94 6.71
CA ALA A 66 0.47 22.04 6.09
C ALA A 66 0.57 22.17 4.55
N LEU A 67 1.57 22.90 4.05
CA LEU A 67 1.84 23.00 2.61
C LEU A 67 2.29 21.65 2.03
N SER A 68 3.24 20.98 2.69
CA SER A 68 3.75 19.68 2.26
C SER A 68 2.66 18.61 2.20
N PHE A 69 1.80 18.56 3.23
CA PHE A 69 0.66 17.63 3.31
C PHE A 69 -0.30 17.78 2.12
N VAL A 70 -0.53 19.01 1.67
CA VAL A 70 -1.45 19.31 0.56
C VAL A 70 -0.81 19.02 -0.77
N LEU A 71 0.44 19.44 -0.96
CA LEU A 71 1.17 19.18 -2.19
C LEU A 71 1.31 17.67 -2.44
N GLU A 72 1.63 16.89 -1.41
CA GLU A 72 1.70 15.42 -1.52
C GLU A 72 0.35 14.80 -1.93
N ARG A 73 -0.78 15.40 -1.53
CA ARG A 73 -2.11 14.89 -1.85
C ARG A 73 -2.63 15.33 -3.22
N ILE A 74 -2.25 16.53 -3.69
CA ILE A 74 -2.65 17.07 -5.00
C ILE A 74 -1.75 16.53 -6.12
N VAL A 75 -0.42 16.59 -5.90
CA VAL A 75 0.58 16.11 -6.87
C VAL A 75 0.61 14.57 -6.90
N GLY A 76 0.10 13.93 -5.84
CA GLY A 76 0.16 12.48 -5.69
C GLY A 76 1.55 12.03 -5.21
N LYS A 77 1.63 10.79 -4.70
CA LYS A 77 2.89 10.23 -4.19
C LYS A 77 3.86 9.75 -5.27
N GLY A 78 3.43 9.74 -6.54
CA GLY A 78 4.24 9.29 -7.66
C GLY A 78 4.14 10.27 -8.80
N ARG A 79 5.29 10.72 -9.29
CA ARG A 79 5.39 11.41 -10.58
C ARG A 79 5.28 10.38 -11.70
N VAL A 80 4.90 10.84 -12.89
CA VAL A 80 5.04 10.02 -14.10
C VAL A 80 6.53 9.86 -14.38
N VAL A 81 6.98 8.61 -14.49
CA VAL A 81 8.33 8.29 -14.93
C VAL A 81 8.23 7.86 -16.39
N GLU A 82 8.90 8.61 -17.26
CA GLU A 82 9.15 8.20 -18.64
C GLU A 82 10.45 7.39 -18.66
N LEU A 83 10.38 6.16 -19.15
CA LEU A 83 11.56 5.34 -19.41
C LEU A 83 11.87 5.49 -20.90
N ASP A 84 13.03 6.06 -21.21
CA ASP A 84 13.49 6.18 -22.59
C ASP A 84 13.89 4.79 -23.11
N GLY A 85 13.21 4.32 -24.15
CA GLY A 85 13.53 3.05 -24.82
C GLY A 85 12.64 1.88 -24.41
N ASP A 86 13.22 0.69 -24.31
CA ASP A 86 12.55 -0.56 -23.98
C ASP A 86 12.40 -0.74 -22.46
N MET A 87 11.28 -1.34 -22.04
CA MET A 87 10.98 -1.61 -20.63
C MET A 87 11.70 -2.88 -20.16
N SER A 88 13.00 -2.94 -20.41
CA SER A 88 13.86 -4.06 -20.00
C SER A 88 14.35 -3.89 -18.56
N PRO A 89 14.69 -4.98 -17.86
CA PRO A 89 15.28 -4.92 -16.52
C PRO A 89 16.57 -4.08 -16.49
N ASP A 90 17.37 -4.13 -17.56
CA ASP A 90 18.64 -3.41 -17.66
C ASP A 90 18.42 -1.89 -17.78
N THR A 91 17.42 -1.47 -18.55
CA THR A 91 17.02 -0.04 -18.67
C THR A 91 16.56 0.51 -17.31
N ILE A 92 15.81 -0.29 -16.54
CA ILE A 92 15.35 0.10 -15.20
C ILE A 92 16.55 0.18 -14.22
N ALA A 93 17.49 -0.76 -14.29
CA ALA A 93 18.69 -0.76 -13.45
C ALA A 93 19.59 0.44 -13.75
N ALA A 94 19.77 0.77 -15.03
CA ALA A 94 20.50 1.95 -15.48
C ALA A 94 19.85 3.23 -14.95
N ALA A 95 18.55 3.43 -15.18
CA ALA A 95 17.79 4.58 -14.70
C ALA A 95 17.83 4.73 -13.16
N PHE A 96 17.85 3.61 -12.43
CA PHE A 96 18.03 3.62 -10.99
C PHE A 96 19.45 4.03 -10.57
N SER A 97 20.48 3.50 -11.24
CA SER A 97 21.89 3.85 -10.96
C SER A 97 22.22 5.30 -11.29
N GLU A 98 21.56 5.87 -12.30
CA GLU A 98 21.71 7.27 -12.72
C GLU A 98 20.90 8.25 -11.84
N GLY A 99 20.11 7.74 -10.90
CA GLY A 99 19.29 8.55 -9.99
C GLY A 99 18.02 9.11 -10.65
N LEU A 100 17.66 8.63 -11.84
CA LEU A 100 16.42 8.98 -12.53
C LEU A 100 15.20 8.30 -11.90
N LEU A 101 15.40 7.26 -11.09
CA LEU A 101 14.35 6.56 -10.34
C LEU A 101 14.64 6.58 -8.84
N THR A 102 13.60 6.77 -8.05
CA THR A 102 13.64 6.49 -6.61
C THR A 102 13.56 4.98 -6.35
N PRO A 103 13.99 4.49 -5.17
CA PRO A 103 13.88 3.07 -4.82
C PRO A 103 12.44 2.54 -4.83
N VAL A 104 11.47 3.40 -4.51
CA VAL A 104 10.04 3.05 -4.52
C VAL A 104 9.55 2.90 -5.96
N GLU A 105 9.86 3.87 -6.83
CA GLU A 105 9.51 3.81 -8.25
C GLU A 105 10.14 2.59 -8.94
N ALA A 106 11.43 2.31 -8.70
CA ALA A 106 12.12 1.16 -9.26
C ALA A 106 11.48 -0.18 -8.84
N LYS A 107 11.09 -0.30 -7.56
CA LYS A 107 10.40 -1.50 -7.04
C LYS A 107 9.03 -1.68 -7.69
N ASP A 108 8.26 -0.61 -7.81
CA ASP A 108 6.90 -0.67 -8.36
C ASP A 108 6.94 -1.06 -9.85
N ILE A 109 7.89 -0.48 -10.61
CA ILE A 109 8.13 -0.81 -12.02
C ILE A 109 8.58 -2.28 -12.17
N ALA A 110 9.58 -2.73 -11.39
CA ALA A 110 10.07 -4.11 -11.45
C ALA A 110 8.96 -5.13 -11.11
N THR A 111 8.11 -4.82 -10.14
CA THR A 111 6.96 -5.66 -9.77
C THR A 111 5.94 -5.76 -10.91
N ALA A 112 5.68 -4.64 -11.61
CA ALA A 112 4.80 -4.65 -12.77
C ALA A 112 5.39 -5.49 -13.92
N LEU A 113 6.69 -5.35 -14.19
CA LEU A 113 7.37 -6.10 -15.25
C LEU A 113 7.38 -7.62 -14.97
N ALA A 114 7.64 -8.02 -13.73
CA ALA A 114 7.61 -9.43 -13.33
C ALA A 114 6.23 -10.06 -13.61
N ARG A 115 5.15 -9.37 -13.24
CA ARG A 115 3.78 -9.84 -13.49
C ARG A 115 3.46 -9.97 -14.98
N LEU A 116 3.93 -9.03 -15.80
CA LEU A 116 3.73 -9.10 -17.25
C LEU A 116 4.50 -10.28 -17.86
N SER A 117 5.72 -10.53 -17.37
CA SER A 117 6.55 -11.66 -17.80
C SER A 117 5.92 -13.00 -17.42
N GLU A 118 5.45 -13.14 -16.17
CA GLU A 118 4.72 -14.33 -15.71
C GLU A 118 3.49 -14.63 -16.57
N VAL A 119 2.74 -13.60 -16.98
CA VAL A 119 1.58 -13.77 -17.87
C VAL A 119 2.00 -14.29 -19.24
N GLY A 120 3.11 -13.77 -19.80
CA GLY A 120 3.68 -14.25 -21.06
C GLY A 120 4.14 -15.70 -20.98
N GLU A 121 4.89 -16.05 -19.94
CA GLU A 121 5.37 -17.41 -19.69
C GLU A 121 4.22 -18.42 -19.56
N ILE A 122 3.14 -18.05 -18.85
CA ILE A 122 1.95 -18.90 -18.73
C ILE A 122 1.29 -19.14 -20.10
N ALA A 123 1.23 -18.11 -20.95
CA ALA A 123 0.66 -18.25 -22.30
C ALA A 123 1.52 -19.18 -23.18
N GLU A 124 2.85 -19.04 -23.12
CA GLU A 124 3.77 -19.93 -23.83
C GLU A 124 3.70 -21.37 -23.33
N LEU A 125 3.65 -21.57 -22.01
CA LEU A 125 3.54 -22.90 -21.41
C LEU A 125 2.23 -23.58 -21.83
N ARG A 126 1.12 -22.85 -21.91
CA ARG A 126 -0.15 -23.36 -22.43
C ARG A 126 -0.04 -23.75 -23.90
N ALA A 127 0.57 -22.90 -24.74
CA ALA A 127 0.75 -23.22 -26.15
C ALA A 127 1.61 -24.49 -26.35
N LYS A 128 2.69 -24.64 -25.57
CA LYS A 128 3.53 -25.85 -25.56
C LYS A 128 2.77 -27.07 -25.06
N LEU A 129 1.92 -26.93 -24.04
CA LEU A 129 1.07 -28.00 -23.52
C LEU A 129 0.05 -28.46 -24.57
N ASP A 130 -0.66 -27.53 -25.21
CA ASP A 130 -1.63 -27.83 -26.28
C ASP A 130 -0.96 -28.54 -27.46
N GLU A 131 0.27 -28.15 -27.82
CA GLU A 131 1.03 -28.82 -28.88
C GLU A 131 1.46 -30.24 -28.47
N LEU A 132 1.88 -30.43 -27.23
CA LEU A 132 2.19 -31.76 -26.68
C LEU A 132 0.94 -32.64 -26.62
N GLU A 133 -0.20 -32.10 -26.17
CA GLU A 133 -1.48 -32.82 -26.11
C GLU A 133 -1.97 -33.22 -27.50
N LYS A 134 -1.81 -32.37 -28.53
CA LYS A 134 -2.12 -32.74 -29.91
C LYS A 134 -1.23 -33.88 -30.43
N ARG A 135 0.05 -33.87 -30.07
CA ARG A 135 0.98 -34.94 -30.46
C ARG A 135 0.68 -36.24 -29.72
N LEU A 136 0.36 -36.18 -28.43
CA LEU A 136 0.07 -37.36 -27.60
C LEU A 136 -1.34 -37.93 -27.84
N GLY A 137 -2.33 -37.06 -28.09
CA GLY A 137 -3.71 -37.43 -28.41
C GLY A 137 -3.88 -37.98 -29.82
N GLY A 138 -2.98 -37.63 -30.75
CA GLY A 138 -2.91 -38.23 -32.09
C GLY A 138 -2.37 -39.67 -32.11
N ASP A 139 -1.61 -40.08 -31.08
CA ASP A 139 -1.05 -41.43 -30.94
C ASP A 139 -1.94 -42.38 -30.11
N GLY A 140 -3.07 -41.91 -29.59
CA GLY A 140 -3.99 -42.66 -28.73
C GLY A 140 -5.19 -43.32 -29.41
N GLU A 141 -5.50 -42.96 -30.66
CA GLU A 141 -6.60 -43.59 -31.44
C GLU A 141 -6.13 -44.81 -32.24
N VAL A 142 -5.41 -45.75 -31.62
CA VAL A 142 -5.23 -47.09 -32.18
C VAL A 142 -5.34 -48.15 -31.08
N SER A 143 -6.51 -48.82 -31.06
CA SER A 143 -6.85 -50.11 -30.42
C SER A 143 -7.90 -50.05 -29.32
N ARG A 144 -9.17 -49.96 -29.73
CA ARG A 144 -10.19 -50.95 -29.37
C ARG A 144 -11.37 -50.93 -30.33
#